data_AF-A0A1F2V5D4-F1
#
_entry.id   AF-A0A1F2V5D4-F1
#
_cell.length_a   1.000
_cell.length_b   1.000
_cell.length_c   1.000
_cell.angle_alpha   90.00
_cell.angle_beta   90.00
_cell.angle_gamma   90.00
#
_symmetry.space_group_name_H-M   'P 1'
#
loop_
_entity.id
_entity.type
_entity.pdbx_description
1 polymer ?
#
loop_
_entity_poly.entity_id
_entity_poly.type
_entity_poly.pdbx_seq_one_letter_code
_entity_poly.pdbx_strand_id
1 'polypeptide(L)' 'MKAIQVTLDDDLLARLDRDEEVQRDGRSAVLRRAAELYLQKRRASAIASAYRRAYGAGTGLGKEFEGWESEGEWPAE' A
#
# COMPACT_ATOMS: atom_id res chain seq x y z
N MET A 1 12.48 19.00 -8.14
CA MET A 1 12.38 17.63 -8.68
C MET A 1 13.68 17.27 -9.36
N LYS A 2 14.10 15.98 -9.34
CA LYS A 2 15.28 15.49 -10.09
C LYS A 2 14.79 14.64 -11.26
N ALA A 3 15.30 14.91 -12.46
CA ALA A 3 15.01 14.09 -13.63
C ALA A 3 15.77 12.76 -13.55
N ILE A 4 15.10 11.68 -13.95
CA ILE A 4 15.68 10.34 -14.04
C ILE A 4 15.33 9.76 -15.41
N GLN A 5 16.15 8.83 -15.89
CA GLN A 5 15.82 8.01 -17.05
C GLN A 5 15.30 6.66 -16.57
N VAL A 6 14.21 6.20 -17.17
CA VAL A 6 13.60 4.90 -16.87
C VAL A 6 13.28 4.25 -18.20
N THR A 7 13.53 2.95 -18.30
CA THR A 7 13.18 2.15 -19.48
C THR A 7 11.88 1.42 -19.21
N LEU A 8 10.96 1.46 -20.18
CA LEU A 8 9.69 0.72 -20.15
C LEU A 8 9.56 -0.07 -21.45
N ASP A 9 8.83 -1.18 -21.42
CA ASP A 9 8.44 -1.89 -22.63
C ASP A 9 7.66 -0.98 -23.58
N ASP A 10 7.93 -1.10 -24.88
CA ASP A 10 7.34 -0.27 -25.93
C ASP A 10 5.81 -0.35 -25.94
N ASP A 11 5.26 -1.56 -25.74
CA ASP A 11 3.81 -1.78 -25.67
C ASP A 11 3.17 -1.07 -24.48
N LEU A 12 3.85 -1.04 -23.34
CA LEU A 12 3.39 -0.35 -22.15
C LEU A 12 3.41 1.17 -22.37
N LEU A 13 4.48 1.68 -22.97
CA LEU A 13 4.61 3.10 -23.28
C LEU A 13 3.50 3.53 -24.27
N ALA A 14 3.28 2.76 -25.33
CA ALA A 14 2.25 3.05 -26.31
C ALA A 14 0.82 3.00 -25.73
N ARG A 15 0.59 2.16 -24.72
CA ARG A 15 -0.68 2.12 -23.99
C ARG A 15 -0.85 3.32 -23.06
N LEU A 16 0.20 3.70 -22.33
CA LEU A 16 0.20 4.91 -21.50
C LEU A 16 -0.08 6.15 -22.35
N ASP A 17 0.53 6.27 -23.53
CA ASP A 17 0.35 7.43 -24.40
C ASP A 17 -1.07 7.60 -24.96
N ARG A 18 -1.83 6.51 -25.00
CA ARG A 18 -3.25 6.52 -25.42
C ARG A 18 -4.20 6.85 -24.28
N ASP A 19 -3.72 6.89 -23.04
CA ASP A 19 -4.53 7.19 -21.88
C ASP A 19 -4.83 8.70 -21.78
N GLU A 20 -6.10 9.04 -21.53
CA GLU A 20 -6.55 10.44 -21.49
C GLU A 20 -5.86 11.25 -20.40
N GLU A 21 -5.58 10.63 -19.24
CA GLU A 21 -4.89 11.30 -18.13
C GLU A 21 -3.44 11.59 -18.49
N VAL A 22 -2.77 10.67 -19.19
CA VAL A 22 -1.41 10.88 -19.69
C VAL A 22 -1.37 11.98 -20.75
N GLN A 23 -2.35 12.02 -21.65
CA GLN A 23 -2.43 13.08 -22.67
C GLN A 23 -2.71 14.44 -22.06
N ARG A 24 -3.52 14.51 -21.00
CA ARG A 24 -3.88 15.75 -20.30
C ARG A 24 -2.78 16.24 -19.35
N ASP A 25 -2.23 15.35 -18.52
CA ASP A 25 -1.37 15.71 -17.38
C ASP A 25 0.11 15.39 -17.63
N GLY A 26 0.41 14.60 -18.67
CA GLY A 26 1.74 14.15 -19.03
C GLY A 26 2.20 12.90 -18.28
N ARG A 27 3.08 12.12 -18.93
CA ARG A 27 3.64 10.85 -18.40
C ARG A 27 4.24 11.01 -17.00
N SER A 28 5.04 12.05 -16.78
CA SER A 28 5.72 12.28 -15.50
C SER A 28 4.74 12.48 -14.35
N ALA A 29 3.58 13.08 -14.60
CA ALA A 29 2.56 13.27 -13.57
C ALA A 29 1.88 11.94 -13.20
N VAL A 30 1.51 11.15 -14.22
CA VAL A 30 0.90 9.83 -14.03
C VAL A 30 1.86 8.86 -13.36
N LEU A 31 3.13 8.80 -13.81
CA LEU A 31 4.15 7.94 -13.21
C LEU A 31 4.42 8.29 -11.75
N ARG A 32 4.36 9.58 -11.37
CA ARG A 32 4.48 10.00 -9.97
C ARG A 32 3.33 9.45 -9.12
N ARG A 33 2.08 9.62 -9.58
CA ARG A 33 0.89 9.09 -8.87
C ARG A 33 0.96 7.57 -8.76
N ALA A 34 1.35 6.89 -9.84
CA ALA A 34 1.52 5.44 -9.85
C ALA A 34 2.57 4.96 -8.83
N ALA A 35 3.70 5.67 -8.73
CA ALA A 35 4.75 5.36 -7.75
C ALA A 35 4.25 5.55 -6.31
N GLU A 36 3.52 6.63 -6.02
CA GLU A 36 2.94 6.90 -4.70
C GLU A 36 1.93 5.81 -4.30
N LEU A 37 1.02 5.44 -5.22
CA LEU A 37 0.05 4.36 -5.01
C LEU A 37 0.73 3.02 -4.77
N TYR A 38 1.79 2.70 -5.52
CA TYR A 38 2.58 1.49 -5.32
C TYR A 38 3.20 1.44 -3.91
N LEU A 39 3.83 2.53 -3.47
CA LEU A 39 4.45 2.61 -2.14
C LEU A 39 3.42 2.51 -1.02
N GLN A 40 2.26 3.16 -1.18
CA GLN A 40 1.16 3.06 -0.21
C GLN A 40 0.66 1.62 -0.07
N LYS A 41 0.38 0.96 -1.20
CA LYS A 41 -0.08 -0.45 -1.21
C LYS A 41 0.97 -1.38 -0.61
N ARG A 42 2.25 -1.17 -0.93
CA ARG A 42 3.35 -1.95 -0.36
C ARG A 42 3.44 -1.79 1.15
N ARG A 43 3.31 -0.56 1.66
CA ARG A 43 3.32 -0.27 3.10
C ARG A 43 2.15 -0.97 3.81
N ALA A 44 0.93 -0.86 3.29
CA ALA A 44 -0.23 -1.53 3.86
C ALA A 44 -0.04 -3.06 3.92
N SER A 45 0.46 -3.66 2.83
CA SER A 45 0.74 -5.10 2.78
C SER A 45 1.84 -5.53 3.77
N ALA A 46 2.88 -4.70 3.93
CA ALA A 46 3.95 -4.95 4.90
C ALA A 46 3.43 -4.93 6.34
N ILE A 47 2.59 -3.94 6.67
CA ILE A 47 1.92 -3.84 7.98
C ILE A 47 1.05 -5.08 8.22
N ALA A 48 0.14 -5.40 7.30
CA ALA A 48 -0.73 -6.58 7.43
C ALA A 48 0.08 -7.88 7.62
N SER A 49 1.21 -8.00 6.91
CA SER A 49 2.10 -9.15 7.06
C SER A 49 2.82 -9.17 8.41
N ALA A 50 3.18 -8.00 8.97
CA ALA A 50 3.75 -7.90 10.30
C ALA A 50 2.72 -8.32 11.37
N TYR A 51 1.48 -7.83 11.29
CA TYR A 51 0.39 -8.25 12.16
C TYR A 51 0.16 -9.76 12.11
N ARG A 52 0.08 -10.34 10.90
CA ARG A 52 -0.06 -11.80 10.75
C ARG A 52 1.09 -12.58 11.39
N ARG A 53 2.34 -12.09 11.30
CA ARG A 53 3.48 -12.75 11.95
C ARG A 53 3.44 -12.61 13.47
N ALA A 54 3.06 -11.44 13.98
CA ALA A 54 3.02 -11.17 15.41
C ALA A 54 1.88 -11.92 16.11
N TYR A 55 0.70 -11.99 15.48
CA TYR A 55 -0.53 -12.46 16.12
C TYR A 55 -1.12 -13.74 15.50
N GLY A 56 -0.61 -14.22 14.36
CA GLY A 56 -1.14 -15.39 13.65
C GLY A 56 -0.73 -16.75 14.23
N ALA A 57 0.20 -16.78 15.20
CA ALA A 57 0.69 -18.02 15.80
C ALA A 57 -0.22 -18.60 16.90
N GLY A 58 -1.36 -17.95 17.20
CA GLY A 58 -2.39 -18.50 18.10
C GLY A 58 -2.04 -18.53 19.59
N THR A 59 -0.89 -18.00 20.01
CA THR A 59 -0.45 -18.02 21.42
C THR A 59 -0.99 -16.87 22.28
N GLY A 60 -2.05 -16.18 21.83
CA GLY A 60 -2.54 -14.95 22.47
C GLY A 60 -1.54 -13.79 22.38
N LEU A 61 -1.88 -12.63 22.94
CA LEU A 61 -1.01 -11.44 22.97
C LEU A 61 0.20 -11.60 23.92
N GLY A 62 0.27 -12.70 24.66
CA GLY A 62 1.25 -12.93 25.73
C GLY A 62 0.69 -12.58 27.11
N LYS A 63 1.35 -13.10 28.17
CA LYS A 63 0.91 -12.95 29.57
C LYS A 63 0.79 -11.50 30.04
N GLU A 64 1.53 -10.58 29.41
CA GLU A 64 1.50 -9.15 29.72
C GLU A 64 0.17 -8.47 29.34
N PHE A 65 -0.66 -9.13 28.53
CA PHE A 65 -1.98 -8.66 28.12
C PHE A 65 -3.13 -9.54 28.65
N GLU A 66 -2.85 -10.54 29.51
CA GLU A 66 -3.91 -11.31 30.19
C GLU A 66 -4.79 -10.36 31.03
N GLY A 67 -6.12 -10.46 30.87
CA GLY A 67 -7.10 -9.62 31.58
C GLY A 67 -7.54 -8.34 30.85
N TRP A 68 -6.89 -7.96 29.74
CA TRP A 68 -7.34 -6.85 28.89
C TRP A 68 -8.49 -7.23 27.95
N GLU A 69 -8.79 -8.52 27.80
CA GLU A 69 -9.77 -9.05 26.84
C GLU A 69 -11.21 -8.56 27.12
N SER A 70 -11.49 -8.20 28.38
CA SER A 70 -12.81 -7.74 28.85
C SER A 70 -12.92 -6.22 29.03
N GLU A 71 -11.85 -5.45 28.84
CA GLU A 71 -11.85 -4.00 29.08
C GLU A 71 -12.41 -3.18 27.90
N GLY A 72 -12.57 -3.82 26.73
CA GLY A 72 -13.12 -3.19 25.53
C GLY A 72 -14.51 -3.69 25.18
N GLU A 73 -15.55 -3.14 25.81
CA GLU A 73 -16.93 -3.33 25.33
C GLU A 73 -17.23 -2.34 24.20
N TRP A 74 -17.59 -2.87 23.03
CA TRP A 74 -18.16 -2.02 21.98
C TRP A 74 -19.58 -1.62 22.39
N PRO A 75 -19.96 -0.34 22.32
CA PRO A 75 -21.33 0.06 22.64
C PRO A 75 -22.32 -0.67 21.74
N ALA A 76 -23.46 -1.06 22.30
CA ALA A 76 -24.57 -1.62 21.53
C ALA A 76 -25.02 -0.60 20.45
N GLU A 77 -25.35 -1.11 19.26
CA GLU A 77 -25.90 -0.32 18.14
C GLU A 77 -27.15 0.48 18.53
#